data_AF-A0A7J4VAP2-F1
#
_entry.id   AF-A0A7J4VAP2-F1
#
_cell.length_a   1.000
_cell.length_b   1.000
_cell.length_c   1.000
_cell.angle_alpha   90.00
_cell.angle_beta   90.00
_cell.angle_gamma   90.00
#
_symmetry.space_group_name_H-M   'P 1'
#
loop_
_entity.id
_entity.type
_entity.pdbx_description
1 polymer ?
#
loop_
_entity_poly.entity_id
_entity_poly.type
_entity_poly.pdbx_seq_one_letter_code
_entity_poly.pdbx_strand_id
1 'polypeptide(L)'
;MIPTILELEVTGKFRYLWLKYVRGVNLKVHCGRCLLGEYSELVSADQTVYDRFDLDEHEAKYYYLCGVATPPKWGNNFHLAFRYAEGKTLSVERLGIKAVISNAEEIPIEWVSPSHNSTNPDWIKQMARKLGPAYFTCRNWQFACQIAEEVGYGQSN
;
A
#
# COMPACT_ATOMS: atom_id res chain seq x y z
N MET A 1 -13.53 7.32 -13.16
CA MET A 1 -13.62 8.21 -11.97
C MET A 1 -12.49 7.82 -11.02
N ILE A 2 -11.91 8.80 -10.34
CA ILE A 2 -10.62 8.67 -9.64
C ILE A 2 -10.69 9.37 -8.27
N PRO A 3 -9.84 8.97 -7.31
CA PRO A 3 -9.65 9.74 -6.09
C PRO A 3 -8.89 11.05 -6.34
N THR A 4 -9.11 12.03 -5.46
CA THR A 4 -8.35 13.28 -5.43
C THR A 4 -7.72 13.43 -4.06
N ILE A 5 -6.40 13.67 -4.01
CA ILE A 5 -5.74 14.13 -2.79
C ILE A 5 -6.16 15.59 -2.58
N LEU A 6 -6.89 15.86 -1.49
CA LEU A 6 -7.27 17.22 -1.11
C LEU A 6 -6.19 17.88 -0.25
N GLU A 7 -5.56 17.08 0.61
CA GLU A 7 -4.49 17.49 1.50
C GLU A 7 -3.57 16.30 1.71
N LEU A 8 -2.26 16.51 1.60
CA LEU A 8 -1.25 15.56 2.06
C LEU A 8 -0.13 16.34 2.72
N GLU A 9 0.09 16.06 4.00
CA GLU A 9 1.15 16.63 4.82
C GLU A 9 2.01 15.51 5.40
N VAL A 10 3.32 15.70 5.31
CA VAL A 10 4.36 14.75 5.71
C VAL A 10 5.25 15.44 6.74
N THR A 11 5.00 15.14 8.01
CA THR A 11 5.80 15.60 9.15
C THR A 11 6.78 14.53 9.64
N GLY A 12 6.56 13.27 9.23
CA GLY A 12 7.44 12.14 9.51
C GLY A 12 8.72 12.18 8.68
N LYS A 13 9.82 11.68 9.26
CA LYS A 13 11.08 11.50 8.53
C LYS A 13 11.06 10.16 7.79
N PHE A 14 10.97 10.21 6.47
CA PHE A 14 10.98 9.02 5.61
C PHE A 14 12.23 8.98 4.74
N ARG A 15 12.88 7.82 4.68
CA ARG A 15 13.94 7.54 3.69
C ARG A 15 13.35 7.39 2.29
N TYR A 16 12.16 6.81 2.21
CA TYR A 16 11.41 6.67 0.98
C TYR A 16 9.95 7.01 1.26
N LEU A 17 9.34 7.81 0.40
CA LEU A 17 7.91 8.07 0.37
C LEU A 17 7.46 7.95 -1.08
N TRP A 18 6.43 7.15 -1.32
CA TRP A 18 5.91 6.93 -2.65
C TRP A 18 4.44 6.52 -2.61
N LEU A 19 3.72 6.89 -3.67
CA LEU A 19 2.38 6.40 -3.96
C LEU A 19 2.44 5.50 -5.20
N LYS A 20 1.70 4.39 -5.18
CA LYS A 20 1.66 3.43 -6.29
C LYS A 20 0.24 3.19 -6.80
N TYR A 21 0.10 3.20 -8.12
CA TYR A 21 -1.08 2.81 -8.89
C TYR A 21 -1.05 1.30 -9.08
N VAL A 22 -1.76 0.55 -8.23
CA VAL A 22 -1.66 -0.91 -8.19
C VAL A 22 -2.64 -1.55 -9.17
N ARG A 23 -2.10 -2.35 -10.09
CA ARG A 23 -2.84 -3.09 -11.14
C ARG A 23 -2.71 -4.61 -11.02
N GLY A 24 -1.73 -5.08 -10.26
CA GLY A 24 -1.45 -6.51 -10.11
C GLY A 24 -0.51 -6.76 -8.95
N VAL A 25 -0.20 -8.03 -8.71
CA VAL A 25 0.73 -8.42 -7.65
C VAL A 25 1.73 -9.48 -8.11
N ASN A 26 2.94 -9.42 -7.56
CA ASN A 26 3.97 -10.46 -7.67
C ASN A 26 4.34 -10.96 -6.29
N LEU A 27 3.76 -12.10 -5.89
CA LEU A 27 3.95 -12.67 -4.57
C LEU A 27 5.30 -13.39 -4.38
N LYS A 28 6.11 -13.53 -5.47
CA LYS A 28 7.47 -14.09 -5.40
C LYS A 28 8.49 -13.12 -4.78
N VAL A 29 8.14 -11.84 -4.66
CA VAL A 29 8.95 -10.78 -4.03
C VAL A 29 8.12 -10.08 -2.94
N HIS A 30 8.77 -9.31 -2.07
CA HIS A 30 8.10 -8.51 -1.04
C HIS A 30 8.49 -7.02 -1.14
N CYS A 31 8.06 -6.21 -0.16
CA CYS A 31 8.20 -4.75 -0.16
C CYS A 31 7.51 -4.10 -1.38
N GLY A 32 7.94 -2.91 -1.82
CA GLY A 32 7.25 -2.18 -2.90
C GLY A 32 7.20 -2.92 -4.25
N ARG A 33 8.06 -3.92 -4.46
CA ARG A 33 8.14 -4.70 -5.71
C ARG A 33 7.03 -5.73 -5.86
N CYS A 34 6.36 -6.11 -4.78
CA CYS A 34 5.25 -7.09 -4.85
C CYS A 34 3.95 -6.46 -5.34
N LEU A 35 3.82 -5.14 -5.25
CA LEU A 35 2.71 -4.37 -5.80
C LEU A 35 3.12 -3.97 -7.22
N LEU A 36 2.44 -4.48 -8.25
CA LEU A 36 2.73 -4.19 -9.65
C LEU A 36 1.94 -2.97 -10.12
N GLY A 37 2.58 -2.15 -10.96
CA GLY A 37 2.08 -0.89 -11.48
C GLY A 37 3.08 0.24 -11.27
N GLU A 38 2.64 1.45 -11.56
CA GLU A 38 3.47 2.64 -11.68
C GLU A 38 3.48 3.47 -10.39
N TYR A 39 4.60 4.15 -10.15
CA TYR A 39 4.71 5.12 -9.06
C TYR A 39 4.19 6.47 -9.53
N SER A 40 3.51 7.20 -8.65
CA SER A 40 3.17 8.60 -8.88
C SER A 40 4.43 9.46 -8.97
N GLU A 41 4.48 10.34 -9.96
CA GLU A 41 5.52 11.37 -10.09
C GLU A 41 5.26 12.54 -9.13
N LEU A 42 4.01 12.69 -8.68
CA LEU A 42 3.56 13.76 -7.79
C LEU A 42 3.89 13.52 -6.31
N VAL A 43 4.29 12.31 -5.90
CA VAL A 43 4.57 11.97 -4.49
C VAL A 43 6.02 11.56 -4.30
N SER A 44 6.76 12.28 -3.46
CA SER A 44 8.20 12.05 -3.23
C SER A 44 8.63 12.28 -1.77
N ALA A 45 9.78 11.74 -1.36
CA ALA A 45 10.28 11.98 0.01
C ALA A 45 10.76 13.42 0.26
N ASP A 46 10.99 14.19 -0.80
CA ASP A 46 11.57 15.53 -0.73
C ASP A 46 10.51 16.63 -0.52
N GLN A 47 9.23 16.29 -0.65
CA GLN A 47 8.11 17.20 -0.46
C GLN A 47 7.35 16.87 0.84
N THR A 48 7.13 17.90 1.64
CA THR A 48 6.45 17.79 2.94
C THR A 48 4.99 18.21 2.91
N VAL A 49 4.59 19.01 1.94
CA VAL A 49 3.22 19.48 1.75
C VAL A 49 2.90 19.35 0.27
N TYR A 50 1.72 18.84 -0.03
CA TYR A 50 1.23 18.70 -1.37
C TYR A 50 -0.06 19.48 -1.51
N ASP A 51 -0.14 20.27 -2.58
CA ASP A 51 -1.38 20.89 -3.00
C ASP A 51 -2.39 19.82 -3.45
N ARG A 52 -3.62 20.24 -3.71
CA ARG A 52 -4.65 19.34 -4.25
C ARG A 52 -4.23 18.79 -5.62
N PHE A 53 -4.29 17.47 -5.80
CA PHE A 53 -4.09 16.83 -7.11
C PHE A 53 -4.96 15.58 -7.29
N ASP A 54 -5.31 15.30 -8.54
CA ASP A 54 -6.06 14.12 -8.94
C ASP A 54 -5.11 12.93 -9.15
N LEU A 55 -5.56 11.72 -8.81
CA LEU A 55 -4.80 10.50 -9.06
C LEU A 55 -5.12 9.96 -10.47
N ASP A 56 -4.76 10.72 -11.50
CA ASP A 56 -5.06 10.44 -12.92
C ASP A 56 -3.85 10.04 -13.78
N GLU A 57 -2.65 10.01 -13.21
CA GLU A 57 -1.41 9.70 -13.94
C GLU A 57 -1.48 8.32 -14.61
N HIS A 58 -2.12 7.36 -13.94
CA HIS A 58 -2.24 5.97 -14.38
C HIS A 58 -3.58 5.36 -13.96
N GLU A 59 -4.13 4.45 -14.76
CA GLU A 59 -5.25 3.61 -14.32
C GLU A 59 -4.84 2.73 -13.12
N ALA A 60 -5.73 2.55 -12.15
CA ALA A 60 -5.49 1.64 -11.03
C ALA A 60 -6.79 1.19 -10.40
N LYS A 61 -6.77 -0.02 -9.81
CA LYS A 61 -7.87 -0.49 -8.97
C LYS A 61 -7.65 -0.14 -7.50
N TYR A 62 -6.37 -0.10 -7.09
CA TYR A 62 -5.97 0.30 -5.74
C TYR A 62 -4.82 1.29 -5.80
N TYR A 63 -4.73 2.09 -4.76
CA TYR A 63 -3.67 3.05 -4.54
C TYR A 63 -2.97 2.67 -3.24
N TYR A 64 -1.64 2.78 -3.23
CA TYR A 64 -0.84 2.41 -2.06
C TYR A 64 0.19 3.48 -1.76
N LEU A 65 -0.02 4.21 -0.65
CA LEU A 65 0.93 5.20 -0.12
C LEU A 65 1.80 4.55 0.95
N CYS A 66 3.12 4.60 0.78
CA CYS A 66 4.08 3.96 1.67
C CYS A 66 5.21 4.93 2.05
N GLY A 67 5.44 5.06 3.36
CA GLY A 67 6.56 5.80 3.94
C GLY A 67 7.48 4.86 4.72
N VAL A 68 8.74 4.73 4.30
CA VAL A 68 9.76 3.94 5.01
C VAL A 68 10.53 4.87 5.94
N ALA A 69 10.36 4.70 7.26
CA ALA A 69 10.86 5.65 8.25
C ALA A 69 12.40 5.69 8.34
N THR A 70 12.93 6.86 8.71
CA THR A 70 14.34 7.05 9.10
C THR A 70 14.45 7.72 10.48
N PRO A 71 15.17 7.14 11.46
CA PRO A 71 15.91 5.87 11.40
C PRO A 71 15.00 4.65 11.18
N PRO A 72 15.51 3.54 10.62
CA PRO A 72 14.70 2.39 10.23
C PRO A 72 14.13 1.69 11.46
N LYS A 73 12.87 1.99 11.76
CA LYS A 73 12.06 1.31 12.77
C LYS A 73 10.79 0.82 12.10
N TRP A 74 10.66 -0.50 11.95
CA TRP A 74 9.56 -1.14 11.21
C TRP A 74 8.16 -0.65 11.64
N GLY A 75 7.96 -0.44 12.95
CA GLY A 75 6.69 0.06 13.50
C GLY A 75 6.37 1.52 13.16
N ASN A 76 7.33 2.27 12.61
CA ASN A 76 7.14 3.65 12.17
C ASN A 76 6.90 3.77 10.67
N ASN A 77 6.93 2.65 9.92
CA ASN A 77 6.63 2.70 8.49
C ASN A 77 5.14 2.99 8.29
N PHE A 78 4.85 3.98 7.48
CA PHE A 78 3.50 4.32 7.10
C PHE A 78 3.05 3.45 5.92
N HIS A 79 1.81 2.95 6.01
CA HIS A 79 1.16 2.21 4.95
C HIS A 79 -0.30 2.63 4.90
N LEU A 80 -0.77 3.00 3.71
CA LEU A 80 -2.17 3.30 3.43
C LEU A 80 -2.54 2.68 2.09
N ALA A 81 -3.38 1.65 2.14
CA ALA A 81 -4.03 1.09 0.96
C ALA A 81 -5.44 1.69 0.86
N PHE A 82 -5.85 2.08 -0.32
CA PHE A 82 -7.19 2.63 -0.55
C PHE A 82 -7.64 2.34 -1.99
N ARG A 83 -8.94 2.51 -2.23
CA ARG A 83 -9.54 2.42 -3.56
C ARG A 83 -10.53 3.53 -3.78
N TYR A 84 -10.91 3.73 -5.04
CA TYR A 84 -11.99 4.63 -5.39
C TYR A 84 -13.30 4.18 -4.72
N ALA A 85 -13.97 5.11 -4.07
CA ALA A 85 -15.31 4.94 -3.51
C ALA A 85 -16.06 6.27 -3.61
N GLU A 86 -17.00 6.34 -4.54
CA GLU A 86 -17.74 7.56 -4.86
C GLU A 86 -18.39 8.20 -3.62
N GLY A 87 -18.21 9.51 -3.47
CA GLY A 87 -18.81 10.29 -2.40
C GLY A 87 -18.21 10.08 -1.00
N LYS A 88 -17.25 9.16 -0.85
CA LYS A 88 -16.55 8.95 0.43
C LYS A 88 -15.32 9.85 0.54
N THR A 89 -15.08 10.34 1.75
CA THR A 89 -13.84 11.06 2.09
C THR A 89 -13.06 10.22 3.09
N LEU A 90 -11.83 9.85 2.71
CA LEU A 90 -10.87 9.21 3.56
C LEU A 90 -10.03 10.27 4.26
N SER A 91 -9.97 10.22 5.59
CA SER A 91 -9.09 11.06 6.41
C SER A 91 -8.21 10.17 7.29
N VAL A 92 -6.90 10.37 7.21
CA VAL A 92 -5.90 9.59 7.94
C VAL A 92 -4.88 10.54 8.54
N GLU A 93 -4.59 10.37 9.83
CA GLU A 93 -3.49 11.08 10.50
C GLU A 93 -2.76 10.09 11.42
N ARG A 94 -1.60 9.60 10.98
CA ARG A 94 -0.78 8.66 11.76
C ARG A 94 0.65 8.61 11.24
N LEU A 95 1.57 8.26 12.13
CA LEU A 95 2.99 8.00 11.80
C LEU A 95 3.65 9.13 10.99
N GLY A 96 3.25 10.39 11.23
CA GLY A 96 3.81 11.55 10.55
C GLY A 96 3.28 11.79 9.14
N ILE A 97 2.15 11.19 8.76
CA ILE A 97 1.40 11.53 7.55
C ILE A 97 -0.02 11.89 7.93
N LYS A 98 -0.46 13.04 7.42
CA LYS A 98 -1.86 13.47 7.40
C LYS A 98 -2.31 13.50 5.94
N ALA A 99 -3.41 12.82 5.62
CA ALA A 99 -3.96 12.78 4.27
C ALA A 99 -5.48 12.89 4.31
N VAL A 100 -6.03 13.74 3.43
CA VAL A 100 -7.46 13.84 3.15
C VAL A 100 -7.66 13.56 1.67
N ILE A 101 -8.43 12.53 1.36
CA ILE A 101 -8.62 12.02 -0.01
C ILE A 101 -10.11 11.93 -0.28
N SER A 102 -10.58 12.61 -1.33
CA SER A 102 -11.97 12.50 -1.77
C SER A 102 -12.15 11.31 -2.73
N ASN A 103 -13.39 10.81 -2.77
CA ASN A 103 -13.78 9.61 -3.50
C ASN A 103 -12.91 8.39 -3.17
N ALA A 104 -12.57 8.23 -1.90
CA ALA A 104 -11.69 7.15 -1.44
C ALA A 104 -12.22 6.48 -0.18
N GLU A 105 -11.95 5.18 -0.07
CA GLU A 105 -12.06 4.45 1.18
C GLU A 105 -10.77 3.69 1.47
N GLU A 106 -10.36 3.71 2.73
CA GLU A 106 -9.22 2.93 3.20
C GLU A 106 -9.56 1.43 3.18
N ILE A 107 -8.56 0.63 2.81
CA ILE A 107 -8.59 -0.81 2.90
C ILE A 107 -7.64 -1.20 4.03
N PRO A 108 -8.17 -1.64 5.18
CA PRO A 108 -7.35 -2.15 6.26
C PRO A 108 -6.50 -3.32 5.78
N ILE A 109 -5.19 -3.26 6.04
CA ILE A 109 -4.25 -4.31 5.65
C ILE A 109 -4.35 -5.45 6.65
N GLU A 110 -4.83 -6.60 6.18
CA GLU A 110 -4.98 -7.79 7.00
C GLU A 110 -3.64 -8.42 7.35
N TRP A 111 -3.53 -8.93 8.58
CA TRP A 111 -2.33 -9.65 8.99
C TRP A 111 -2.29 -11.03 8.32
N VAL A 112 -1.18 -11.33 7.66
CA VAL A 112 -0.89 -12.69 7.17
C VAL A 112 -0.15 -13.45 8.25
N SER A 113 -0.72 -14.58 8.67
CA SER A 113 -0.09 -15.48 9.62
C SER A 113 0.13 -16.87 8.99
N PRO A 114 1.36 -17.43 9.07
CA PRO A 114 1.63 -18.79 8.62
C PRO A 114 1.04 -19.86 9.56
N SER A 115 0.40 -19.47 10.67
CA SER A 115 -0.24 -20.44 11.58
C SER A 115 -1.40 -21.18 10.91
N HIS A 116 -1.65 -22.43 11.31
CA HIS A 116 -2.81 -23.19 10.83
C HIS A 116 -4.14 -22.57 11.30
N ASN A 117 -4.13 -21.86 12.43
CA ASN A 117 -5.33 -21.28 13.03
C ASN A 117 -5.63 -19.85 12.54
N SER A 118 -4.93 -19.35 11.51
CA SER A 118 -5.25 -18.05 10.92
C SER A 118 -6.42 -18.16 9.93
N THR A 119 -7.12 -17.05 9.73
CA THR A 119 -8.22 -16.92 8.76
C THR A 119 -7.73 -16.78 7.32
N ASN A 120 -6.42 -16.64 7.09
CA ASN A 120 -5.88 -16.50 5.75
C ASN A 120 -6.13 -17.78 4.92
N PRO A 121 -6.29 -17.68 3.59
CA PRO A 121 -6.35 -18.85 2.71
C PRO A 121 -5.14 -19.79 2.87
N ASP A 122 -5.37 -21.10 2.74
CA ASP A 122 -4.32 -22.11 2.97
C ASP A 122 -3.14 -21.98 2.00
N TRP A 123 -3.38 -21.51 0.78
CA TRP A 123 -2.32 -21.25 -0.20
C TRP A 123 -1.42 -20.08 0.24
N ILE A 124 -1.98 -19.03 0.85
CA ILE A 124 -1.22 -17.90 1.44
C ILE A 124 -0.41 -18.40 2.65
N LYS A 125 -1.00 -19.22 3.52
CA LYS A 125 -0.29 -19.81 4.68
C LYS A 125 0.93 -20.61 4.23
N GLN A 126 0.76 -21.49 3.25
CA GLN A 126 1.84 -22.30 2.70
C GLN A 126 2.94 -21.44 2.07
N MET A 127 2.55 -20.42 1.32
CA MET A 127 3.50 -19.48 0.71
C MET A 127 4.28 -18.69 1.79
N ALA A 128 3.60 -18.16 2.80
CA ALA A 128 4.22 -17.45 3.92
C ALA A 128 5.22 -18.33 4.69
N ARG A 129 4.90 -19.62 4.92
CA ARG A 129 5.83 -20.57 5.53
C ARG A 129 7.08 -20.77 4.70
N LYS A 130 6.90 -20.93 3.38
CA LYS A 130 8.01 -21.18 2.45
C LYS A 130 8.93 -19.97 2.29
N LEU A 131 8.37 -18.76 2.23
CA LEU A 131 9.11 -17.52 1.99
C LEU A 131 9.69 -16.90 3.29
N GLY A 132 9.09 -17.23 4.43
CA GLY A 132 9.61 -16.90 5.76
C GLY A 132 9.20 -15.52 6.29
N PRO A 133 9.71 -15.14 7.48
CA PRO A 133 9.25 -13.97 8.24
C PRO A 133 9.31 -12.64 7.52
N ALA A 134 10.34 -12.41 6.69
CA ALA A 134 10.48 -11.17 5.94
C ALA A 134 9.27 -10.85 5.02
N TYR A 135 8.53 -11.88 4.61
CA TYR A 135 7.33 -11.74 3.78
C TYR A 135 6.09 -11.49 4.62
N PHE A 136 5.78 -12.40 5.55
CA PHE A 136 4.52 -12.29 6.32
C PHE A 136 4.53 -11.16 7.36
N THR A 137 5.66 -10.50 7.60
CA THR A 137 5.74 -9.25 8.40
C THR A 137 5.71 -7.98 7.53
N CYS A 138 5.84 -8.09 6.21
CA CYS A 138 5.87 -6.97 5.28
C CYS A 138 4.45 -6.52 4.92
N ARG A 139 4.06 -5.30 5.29
CA ARG A 139 2.71 -4.76 5.01
C ARG A 139 2.38 -4.68 3.52
N ASN A 140 3.36 -4.39 2.67
CA ASN A 140 3.15 -4.37 1.22
C ASN A 140 2.78 -5.77 0.71
N TRP A 141 3.47 -6.80 1.19
CA TRP A 141 3.22 -8.19 0.77
C TRP A 141 1.92 -8.75 1.36
N GLN A 142 1.58 -8.37 2.59
CA GLN A 142 0.29 -8.69 3.19
C GLN A 142 -0.87 -8.11 2.38
N PHE A 143 -0.79 -6.82 2.03
CA PHE A 143 -1.79 -6.22 1.15
C PHE A 143 -1.82 -6.89 -0.22
N ALA A 144 -0.65 -7.22 -0.79
CA ALA A 144 -0.57 -7.95 -2.05
C ALA A 144 -1.29 -9.30 -1.99
N CYS A 145 -1.16 -10.04 -0.88
CA CYS A 145 -1.91 -11.29 -0.67
C CYS A 145 -3.42 -11.05 -0.59
N GLN A 146 -3.85 -9.99 0.09
CA GLN A 146 -5.26 -9.64 0.29
C GLN A 146 -5.98 -9.34 -1.02
N ILE A 147 -5.31 -8.74 -2.00
CA ILE A 147 -5.91 -8.40 -3.31
C ILE A 147 -5.59 -9.39 -4.43
N ALA A 148 -4.78 -10.43 -4.15
CA ALA A 148 -4.19 -11.29 -5.18
C ALA A 148 -5.22 -11.97 -6.10
N GLU A 149 -6.35 -12.41 -5.54
CA GLU A 149 -7.43 -13.06 -6.30
C GLU A 149 -8.20 -12.04 -7.16
N GLU A 150 -8.26 -10.78 -6.71
CA GLU A 150 -9.05 -9.72 -7.35
C GLU A 150 -8.31 -9.01 -8.49
N VAL A 151 -6.98 -8.87 -8.39
CA VAL A 151 -6.14 -8.24 -9.44
C VAL A 151 -5.37 -9.25 -10.30
N GLY A 152 -5.52 -10.54 -10.00
CA GLY A 152 -4.70 -11.60 -10.56
C GLY A 152 -3.29 -11.64 -9.96
N TYR A 153 -2.79 -12.84 -9.72
CA TYR A 153 -1.39 -13.07 -9.37
C TYR A 153 -0.70 -13.76 -10.55
N GLY A 154 0.13 -13.00 -11.27
CA GLY A 154 0.90 -13.52 -12.39
C GLY A 154 2.13 -14.23 -11.87
N GLN A 155 2.21 -15.54 -12.07
CA GLN A 155 3.53 -16.18 -12.16
C GLN A 155 4.25 -15.47 -13.30
N SER A 156 5.27 -14.67 -12.98
CA SER A 156 6.23 -14.29 -14.00
C SER A 156 6.72 -15.59 -14.64
N ASN A 157 6.49 -15.71 -15.95
CA ASN A 157 7.13 -16.69 -16.81
C ASN A 157 8.64 -16.71 -16.57
#